data_AF-A0A158BHE1-F1
#
_entry.id   AF-A0A158BHE1-F1
#
_cell.length_a   1.000
_cell.length_b   1.000
_cell.length_c   1.000
_cell.angle_alpha   90.00
_cell.angle_beta   90.00
_cell.angle_gamma   90.00
#
_symmetry.space_group_name_H-M   'P 1'
#
loop_
_entity.id
_entity.type
_entity.pdbx_description
1 polymer ?
#
loop_
_entity_poly.entity_id
_entity_poly.type
_entity_poly.pdbx_seq_one_letter_code
_entity_poly.pdbx_strand_id
1 'polypeptide(L)' 'MTEQTDRQTPPKQTPDDPNVADRRLSDEQQRAMKNEPAPPKPDQRGKEGELPNPKDVGEAG' A
#
# COMPACT_ATOMS: atom_id res chain seq x y z
N MET A 1 -5.90 -11.18 23.74
CA MET A 1 -6.76 -10.91 22.57
C MET A 1 -6.89 -9.41 22.46
N THR A 2 -6.55 -8.81 21.32
CA THR A 2 -6.65 -7.35 21.12
C THR A 2 -7.98 -7.09 20.43
N GLU A 3 -8.94 -6.48 21.13
CA GLU A 3 -10.23 -6.12 20.55
C GLU A 3 -10.02 -5.06 19.47
N GLN A 4 -10.31 -5.41 18.22
CA GLN A 4 -10.38 -4.43 17.13
C GLN A 4 -11.63 -3.59 17.36
N THR A 5 -11.46 -2.37 17.87
CA THR A 5 -12.53 -1.38 17.86
C THR A 5 -12.84 -1.03 16.40
N ASP A 6 -14.09 -1.22 15.96
CA ASP A 6 -14.64 -0.72 14.69
C ASP A 6 -14.62 0.81 14.67
N ARG A 7 -13.43 1.39 14.56
CA ARG A 7 -13.28 2.82 14.34
C ARG A 7 -13.76 3.06 12.92
N GLN A 8 -14.91 3.73 12.79
CA GLN A 8 -15.38 4.17 11.50
C GLN A 8 -14.26 4.95 10.81
N THR A 9 -13.90 4.50 9.61
CA THR A 9 -12.96 5.24 8.78
C THR A 9 -13.58 6.59 8.47
N PRO A 10 -12.80 7.69 8.51
CA PRO A 10 -13.27 9.00 8.08
C PRO A 10 -13.92 8.91 6.67
N PRO A 11 -14.94 9.73 6.39
CA PRO A 11 -15.58 9.74 5.08
C PRO A 11 -14.55 10.01 3.99
N LYS A 12 -14.62 9.25 2.90
CA LYS A 12 -13.81 9.52 1.71
C LYS A 12 -14.29 10.84 1.12
N GLN A 13 -13.34 11.70 0.79
CA GLN A 13 -13.61 12.94 0.08
C GLN A 13 -14.20 12.62 -1.31
N THR A 14 -15.24 13.33 -1.69
CA THR A 14 -15.95 13.21 -2.97
C THR A 14 -15.54 14.34 -3.91
N PRO A 15 -15.76 14.23 -5.24
CA PRO A 15 -15.48 15.31 -6.19
C PRO A 15 -16.27 16.60 -5.94
N ASP A 16 -17.37 16.49 -5.20
CA ASP A 16 -18.29 17.58 -4.85
C ASP A 16 -17.85 18.34 -3.59
N ASP A 17 -16.80 17.88 -2.89
CA ASP A 17 -16.33 18.57 -1.69
C ASP A 17 -15.70 19.94 -2.05
N PRO A 18 -15.97 20.99 -1.24
CA PRO A 18 -15.59 22.37 -1.57
C PRO A 18 -14.07 22.58 -1.66
N ASN A 19 -13.28 21.73 -1.01
CA ASN A 19 -11.81 21.79 -0.97
C ASN A 19 -11.14 20.73 -1.85
N VAL A 20 -11.85 20.14 -2.82
CA VAL A 20 -11.27 19.16 -3.76
C VAL A 20 -10.16 19.78 -4.58
N ALA A 21 -10.31 21.05 -4.95
CA ALA A 21 -9.31 21.77 -5.73
C ALA A 21 -7.96 21.91 -4.98
N ASP A 22 -7.98 22.10 -3.66
CA ASP A 22 -6.78 22.31 -2.84
C ASP A 22 -5.86 21.08 -2.80
N ARG A 23 -6.42 19.90 -3.09
CA ARG A 23 -5.68 18.62 -3.11
C ARG A 23 -5.31 18.17 -4.53
N ARG A 24 -5.76 18.88 -5.57
CA ARG A 24 -5.36 18.56 -6.94
C ARG A 24 -3.90 18.97 -7.11
N LEU A 25 -3.07 18.02 -7.52
CA LEU A 25 -1.72 18.31 -7.97
C LEU A 25 -1.78 19.28 -9.14
N SER A 26 -0.90 20.28 -9.16
CA SER A 26 -0.74 21.17 -10.31
C SER A 26 -0.32 20.36 -11.55
N ASP A 27 -0.58 20.88 -12.74
CA ASP A 27 -0.24 20.21 -14.00
C ASP A 27 1.26 19.85 -14.09
N GLU A 28 2.12 20.68 -13.50
CA GLU A 28 3.56 20.45 -13.43
C GLU A 28 3.91 19.30 -12.48
N GLN A 29 3.29 19.24 -11.30
CA GLN A 29 3.44 18.14 -10.35
C GLN A 29 2.95 16.81 -10.92
N GLN A 30 1.84 16.83 -11.67
CA GLN A 30 1.33 15.65 -12.35
C GLN A 30 2.26 15.13 -13.45
N ARG A 31 2.96 16.02 -14.16
CA ARG A 31 3.96 15.64 -15.17
C ARG A 31 5.22 15.07 -14.53
N ALA A 32 5.68 15.63 -13.42
CA ALA A 32 6.84 15.14 -12.69
C ALA A 32 6.65 13.67 -12.23
N MET A 33 5.47 13.33 -11.72
CA MET A 33 5.14 11.95 -11.33
C MET A 33 5.12 10.95 -12.49
N LYS A 34 4.86 11.41 -13.72
CA LYS A 34 4.91 10.54 -14.91
C LYS A 34 6.32 10.21 -15.36
N ASN A 35 7.31 10.99 -14.92
CA ASN A 35 8.72 10.78 -15.21
C ASN A 35 9.43 9.98 -14.11
N GLU A 36 8.71 9.52 -13.09
CA GLU A 36 9.26 8.61 -12.09
C GLU A 36 9.49 7.22 -12.72
N PRO A 37 10.59 6.54 -12.36
CA PRO A 37 10.81 5.17 -12.81
C PRO A 37 9.66 4.27 -12.33
N ALA A 38 9.28 3.31 -13.17
CA ALA A 38 8.24 2.35 -12.81
C ALA A 38 8.57 1.69 -11.46
N PRO A 39 7.57 1.44 -10.60
CA PRO A 39 7.80 0.72 -9.35
C PRO A 39 8.48 -0.61 -9.67
N PRO A 40 9.40 -1.08 -8.81
CA PRO A 40 10.03 -2.36 -9.00
C PRO A 40 8.93 -3.41 -9.13
N LYS A 41 9.05 -4.28 -10.14
CA LYS A 41 8.18 -5.46 -10.20
C LYS A 41 8.33 -6.17 -8.86
N PRO A 42 7.22 -6.57 -8.20
CA PRO A 42 7.31 -7.41 -7.03
C PRO A 42 8.20 -8.58 -7.41
N ASP A 43 9.35 -8.60 -6.76
CA ASP A 43 10.37 -9.54 -7.08
C ASP A 43 9.80 -10.93 -6.80
N GLN A 44 9.81 -11.81 -7.79
CA GLN A 44 9.59 -13.24 -7.55
C GLN A 44 10.66 -13.83 -6.60
N ARG A 45 11.68 -13.06 -6.19
CA ARG A 45 12.56 -13.35 -5.04
C ARG A 45 11.86 -13.30 -3.67
N GLY A 46 10.58 -12.93 -3.57
CA GLY A 46 9.88 -12.83 -2.29
C GLY A 46 8.86 -13.92 -1.96
N LYS A 47 8.22 -14.55 -2.95
CA LYS A 47 7.17 -15.57 -2.78
C LYS A 47 7.12 -16.35 -4.10
N GLU A 48 7.79 -17.49 -4.20
CA GLU A 48 7.10 -18.79 -4.26
C GLU A 48 8.06 -19.99 -4.05
N GLY A 49 9.34 -19.74 -3.76
CA GLY A 49 10.39 -20.76 -3.90
C GLY A 49 10.85 -21.52 -2.65
N GLU A 50 11.01 -20.90 -1.48
CA GLU A 50 11.81 -21.56 -0.42
C GLU A 50 11.66 -20.94 0.98
N LEU A 51 10.48 -20.43 1.34
CA LEU A 51 10.21 -20.19 2.76
C LEU A 51 9.92 -21.56 3.39
N PRO A 52 10.73 -22.04 4.36
CA PRO A 52 10.50 -23.32 5.00
C PRO A 52 9.11 -23.34 5.64
N ASN A 53 8.43 -24.48 5.58
CA ASN A 53 7.16 -24.61 6.27
C ASN A 53 7.39 -24.35 7.77
N PRO A 54 6.56 -23.54 8.44
CA PRO A 54 6.67 -23.33 9.89
C PRO A 54 6.64 -24.63 10.71
N LYS A 55 6.11 -25.71 10.15
CA LYS A 55 6.14 -27.06 10.73
C LYS A 55 7.51 -27.74 10.66
N ASP A 56 8.35 -27.38 9.68
CA ASP A 56 9.66 -27.99 9.44
C ASP A 56 10.78 -27.31 10.24
N VAL A 57 10.53 -26.11 10.80
CA VAL A 57 11.52 -25.31 11.56
C VAL A 57 11.42 -25.49 13.09
N GLY A 58 10.56 -26.40 13.57
CA GLY A 58 10.24 -26.57 14.99
C GLY A 58 10.75 -27.88 15.64
N GLU A 59 11.44 -28.74 14.89
CA GLU A 59 11.94 -30.03 15.40
C GLU A 59 13.48 -30.11 15.48
N ALA A 60 14.18 -28.97 15.34
CA ALA A 60 15.54 -28.83 15.82
C ALA A 60 15.48 -28.14 17.17
N GLY A 61 15.59 -28.94 18.24
CA GLY A 61 15.69 -28.46 19.62
C GLY A 61 16.91 -27.60 19.88
#